data_AF-A0A959LGZ2-F1
#
_entry.id   AF-A0A959LGZ2-F1
#
_cell.length_a   1.000
_cell.length_b   1.000
_cell.length_c   1.000
_cell.angle_alpha   90.00
_cell.angle_beta   90.00
_cell.angle_gamma   90.00
#
_symmetry.space_group_name_H-M   'P 1'
#
loop_
_entity.id
_entity.type
_entity.pdbx_description
1 polymer ?
#
loop_
_entity_poly.entity_id
_entity_poly.type
_entity_poly.pdbx_seq_one_letter_code
_entity_poly.pdbx_strand_id
1 'polypeptide(L)'
;ANGLVKEKNTLIFNGQVKDCEMHAVKHANGTDWWLFFPQYLTNTYFKFLVQADTISLVDTQAIGPIVPFGGGTVLKFSPDGTKLARFSREQGILLWDFDRETGMLSNTRQWLIPDSTHTFVASGEFSPDSRFIYIDNTWHLWQVDTWAPELQDGATLIADYDGFLWKDFFSTGFQYMVIGPDCKIYMSTDGTTPFLHVIHHPDLPGTACGFEQRAVQLPAVNGQCLPNKVNYRLDTGPVCDSTLSTSFFLPVQAEVRLLEVSPNPARGQFQVMLPDFGLGSTLSVIDISGREVARLPWTGETMNVTSTGWTPGLYFLNLYDPQGRYASGRVMVE
;
A
#
# COMPACT_ATOMS: atom_id res chain seq x y z
N ALA A 1 -3.19 24.40 -9.12
CA ALA A 1 -3.44 23.27 -10.04
C ALA A 1 -4.29 22.27 -9.28
N ASN A 2 -5.57 22.14 -9.63
CA ASN A 2 -6.62 21.65 -8.72
C ASN A 2 -7.06 20.20 -9.01
N GLY A 3 -6.13 19.29 -9.33
CA GLY A 3 -6.47 17.87 -9.58
C GLY A 3 -7.50 17.64 -10.69
N LEU A 4 -7.60 18.58 -11.65
CA LEU A 4 -8.59 18.55 -12.72
C LEU A 4 -8.20 17.50 -13.76
N VAL A 5 -9.10 16.56 -14.04
CA VAL A 5 -8.94 15.58 -15.13
C VAL A 5 -9.13 16.29 -16.45
N LYS A 6 -8.04 16.55 -17.18
CA LYS A 6 -8.09 17.22 -18.49
C LYS A 6 -8.49 16.27 -19.62
N GLU A 7 -8.05 15.03 -19.54
CA GLU A 7 -8.32 13.98 -20.52
C GLU A 7 -8.56 12.65 -19.81
N LYS A 8 -9.45 11.83 -20.37
CA LYS A 8 -9.81 10.51 -19.86
C LYS A 8 -10.07 9.57 -21.03
N ASN A 9 -9.77 8.28 -20.86
CA ASN A 9 -9.94 7.24 -21.87
C ASN A 9 -9.10 7.46 -23.15
N THR A 10 -8.01 8.22 -23.05
CA THR A 10 -7.02 8.34 -24.13
C THR A 10 -6.11 7.10 -24.09
N LEU A 11 -5.97 6.43 -25.23
CA LEU A 11 -5.07 5.29 -25.36
C LEU A 11 -3.62 5.79 -25.35
N ILE A 12 -2.89 5.44 -24.30
CA ILE A 12 -1.47 5.83 -24.14
C ILE A 12 -0.54 4.84 -24.85
N PHE A 13 -0.91 3.55 -24.85
CA PHE A 13 -0.08 2.49 -25.41
C PHE A 13 -0.93 1.35 -25.92
N ASN A 14 -0.59 0.84 -27.12
CA ASN A 14 -1.22 -0.33 -27.71
C ASN A 14 -0.15 -1.42 -27.90
N GLY A 15 -0.01 -2.30 -26.90
CA GLY A 15 0.95 -3.39 -26.93
C GLY A 15 0.60 -4.49 -25.94
N GLN A 16 1.32 -5.60 -26.00
CA GLN A 16 1.10 -6.73 -25.10
C GLN A 16 1.82 -6.50 -23.77
N VAL A 17 1.05 -6.22 -22.72
CA VAL A 17 1.56 -5.97 -21.37
C VAL A 17 1.21 -7.15 -20.47
N LYS A 18 2.08 -7.47 -19.51
CA LYS A 18 1.73 -8.42 -18.47
C LYS A 18 0.76 -7.76 -17.48
N ASP A 19 -0.21 -8.52 -17.03
CA ASP A 19 -1.21 -8.11 -16.07
C ASP A 19 -0.61 -7.91 -14.68
N CYS A 20 -1.20 -7.00 -13.90
CA CYS A 20 -0.91 -6.80 -12.47
C CYS A 20 0.54 -6.41 -12.09
N GLU A 21 1.42 -6.13 -13.05
CA GLU A 21 2.83 -5.77 -12.82
C GLU A 21 3.16 -4.37 -13.34
N MET A 22 2.58 -3.34 -12.73
CA MET A 22 2.89 -1.95 -13.06
C MET A 22 3.32 -1.22 -11.80
N HIS A 23 4.46 -0.53 -11.81
CA HIS A 23 4.92 0.27 -10.67
C HIS A 23 5.62 1.54 -11.16
N ALA A 24 5.70 2.54 -10.30
CA ALA A 24 6.29 3.82 -10.66
C ALA A 24 7.23 4.35 -9.56
N VAL A 25 8.24 5.09 -10.00
CA VAL A 25 9.24 5.74 -9.14
C VAL A 25 9.54 7.13 -9.66
N LYS A 26 9.86 8.05 -8.75
CA LYS A 26 10.18 9.43 -9.12
C LYS A 26 11.47 9.45 -9.95
N HIS A 27 11.48 10.19 -11.05
CA HIS A 27 12.68 10.47 -11.83
C HIS A 27 13.71 11.22 -10.97
N ALA A 28 15.00 11.13 -11.29
CA ALA A 28 16.06 11.87 -10.60
C ALA A 28 15.92 13.42 -10.68
N ASN A 29 15.02 13.93 -11.53
CA ASN A 29 14.80 15.38 -11.68
C ASN A 29 13.83 15.93 -10.62
N GLY A 30 13.25 15.06 -9.79
CA GLY A 30 12.37 15.44 -8.68
C GLY A 30 10.92 15.78 -9.06
N THR A 31 10.58 15.85 -10.35
CA THR A 31 9.24 16.25 -10.82
C THR A 31 8.55 15.16 -11.64
N ASP A 32 9.30 14.47 -12.48
CA ASP A 32 8.77 13.47 -13.40
C ASP A 32 8.77 12.08 -12.75
N TRP A 33 8.13 11.11 -13.40
CA TRP A 33 8.01 9.75 -12.90
C TRP A 33 8.33 8.73 -13.98
N TRP A 34 9.11 7.73 -13.60
CA TRP A 34 9.22 6.49 -14.37
C TRP A 34 8.01 5.61 -14.08
N LEU A 35 7.42 5.04 -15.12
CA LEU A 35 6.38 4.02 -15.04
C LEU A 35 6.88 2.76 -15.76
N PHE A 36 6.97 1.66 -15.01
CA PHE A 36 7.53 0.39 -15.47
C PHE A 36 6.48 -0.71 -15.44
N PHE A 37 6.47 -1.52 -16.50
CA PHE A 37 5.75 -2.80 -16.52
C PHE A 37 6.37 -3.73 -17.57
N PRO A 38 6.36 -5.05 -17.34
CA PRO A 38 6.93 -6.01 -18.27
C PRO A 38 6.01 -6.29 -19.46
N GLN A 39 6.64 -6.55 -20.60
CA GLN A 39 5.98 -7.04 -21.80
C GLN A 39 5.58 -8.51 -21.61
N TYR A 40 4.37 -8.84 -22.06
CA TYR A 40 3.79 -10.18 -21.88
C TYR A 40 4.68 -11.31 -22.41
N LEU A 41 4.96 -12.31 -21.56
CA LEU A 41 5.77 -13.50 -21.86
C LEU A 41 7.18 -13.22 -22.45
N THR A 42 7.79 -12.11 -22.05
CA THR A 42 9.19 -11.80 -22.38
C THR A 42 9.97 -11.42 -21.13
N ASN A 43 11.26 -11.14 -21.29
CA ASN A 43 12.09 -10.46 -20.29
C ASN A 43 12.29 -8.97 -20.61
N THR A 44 11.42 -8.39 -21.44
CA THR A 44 11.45 -6.99 -21.83
C THR A 44 10.60 -6.15 -20.88
N TYR A 45 11.13 -5.02 -20.45
CA TYR A 45 10.45 -4.03 -19.61
C TYR A 45 10.23 -2.75 -20.41
N PHE A 46 9.01 -2.23 -20.35
CA PHE A 46 8.69 -0.92 -20.92
C PHE A 46 9.06 0.19 -19.94
N LYS A 47 9.71 1.25 -20.44
CA LYS A 47 10.12 2.40 -19.66
C LYS A 47 9.35 3.63 -20.13
N PHE A 48 8.27 3.95 -19.43
CA PHE A 48 7.47 5.14 -19.69
C PHE A 48 7.94 6.30 -18.83
N LEU A 49 7.97 7.49 -19.41
CA LEU A 49 8.16 8.73 -18.67
C LEU A 49 6.82 9.46 -18.58
N VAL A 50 6.44 9.75 -17.33
CA VAL A 50 5.24 10.51 -16.97
C VAL A 50 5.70 11.91 -16.58
N GLN A 51 5.30 12.88 -17.39
CA GLN A 51 5.58 14.30 -17.20
C GLN A 51 4.27 15.04 -16.93
N ALA A 52 4.35 16.36 -16.70
CA ALA A 52 3.18 17.17 -16.33
C ALA A 52 2.05 17.18 -17.38
N ASP A 53 2.39 16.97 -18.66
CA ASP A 53 1.49 17.08 -19.80
C ASP A 53 1.46 15.83 -20.70
N THR A 54 2.41 14.90 -20.55
CA THR A 54 2.53 13.73 -21.42
C THR A 54 2.91 12.46 -20.65
N ILE A 55 2.53 11.32 -21.23
CA ILE A 55 2.99 9.99 -20.83
C ILE A 55 3.48 9.32 -22.11
N SER A 56 4.77 9.01 -22.20
CA SER A 56 5.35 8.44 -23.41
C SER A 56 6.30 7.29 -23.12
N LEU A 57 6.33 6.30 -24.01
CA LEU A 57 7.33 5.24 -23.99
C LEU A 57 8.66 5.84 -24.44
N VAL A 58 9.66 5.84 -23.56
CA VAL A 58 10.99 6.37 -23.86
C VAL A 58 11.86 5.29 -24.48
N ASP A 59 11.86 4.09 -23.90
CA ASP A 59 12.71 2.99 -24.33
C ASP A 59 12.21 1.65 -23.76
N THR A 60 12.79 0.54 -24.21
CA THR A 60 12.58 -0.79 -23.64
C THR A 60 13.90 -1.41 -23.24
N GLN A 61 13.86 -2.37 -22.31
CA GLN A 61 15.06 -3.09 -21.91
C GLN A 61 14.77 -4.57 -21.69
N ALA A 62 15.53 -5.44 -22.36
CA ALA A 62 15.52 -6.87 -22.07
C ALA A 62 16.59 -7.19 -21.03
N ILE A 63 16.19 -7.77 -19.88
CA ILE A 63 17.11 -8.13 -18.81
C ILE A 63 16.54 -9.24 -17.92
N GLY A 64 17.40 -10.13 -17.44
CA GLY A 64 17.01 -11.25 -16.59
C GLY A 64 16.23 -12.36 -17.32
N PRO A 65 15.70 -13.34 -16.58
CA PRO A 65 14.98 -14.47 -17.16
C PRO A 65 13.58 -14.07 -17.61
N ILE A 66 13.02 -14.86 -18.53
CA ILE A 66 11.58 -14.79 -18.85
C ILE A 66 10.83 -15.34 -17.64
N VAL A 67 9.91 -14.54 -17.09
CA VAL A 67 8.99 -14.99 -16.05
C VAL A 67 7.75 -15.56 -16.73
N PRO A 68 7.48 -16.87 -16.61
CA PRO A 68 6.34 -17.52 -17.26
C PRO A 68 4.99 -16.95 -16.81
N PHE A 69 3.93 -17.47 -17.42
CA PHE A 69 2.57 -17.21 -16.98
C PHE A 69 2.32 -17.81 -15.59
N GLY A 70 1.92 -16.97 -14.65
CA GLY A 70 1.54 -17.32 -13.29
C GLY A 70 0.94 -16.08 -12.63
N GLY A 71 -0.21 -16.24 -11.98
CA GLY A 71 -0.86 -15.13 -11.27
C GLY A 71 0.00 -14.63 -10.10
N GLY A 72 -0.20 -13.37 -9.72
CA GLY A 72 0.36 -12.81 -8.48
C GLY A 72 1.83 -12.38 -8.53
N THR A 73 2.39 -12.16 -9.71
CA THR A 73 3.70 -11.50 -9.79
C THR A 73 3.57 -10.01 -9.45
N VAL A 74 4.52 -9.48 -8.68
CA VAL A 74 4.49 -8.08 -8.21
C VAL A 74 5.79 -7.38 -8.59
N LEU A 75 5.69 -6.13 -9.03
CA LEU A 75 6.83 -5.25 -9.31
C LEU A 75 6.87 -4.13 -8.27
N LYS A 76 8.03 -3.89 -7.65
CA LYS A 76 8.24 -2.87 -6.62
C LYS A 76 9.57 -2.16 -6.80
N PHE A 77 9.57 -0.84 -6.79
CA PHE A 77 10.79 -0.08 -6.56
C PHE A 77 11.12 -0.04 -5.06
N SER A 78 12.42 -0.03 -4.72
CA SER A 78 12.84 0.22 -3.35
C SER A 78 12.44 1.63 -2.91
N PRO A 79 12.22 1.88 -1.61
CA PRO A 79 11.80 3.20 -1.14
C PRO A 79 12.77 4.33 -1.46
N ASP A 80 14.07 4.07 -1.52
CA ASP A 80 15.12 4.99 -1.97
C ASP A 80 15.18 5.15 -3.51
N GLY A 81 14.41 4.34 -4.25
CA GLY A 81 14.32 4.33 -5.70
C GLY A 81 15.56 3.82 -6.42
N THR A 82 16.52 3.19 -5.73
CA THR A 82 17.77 2.72 -6.34
C THR A 82 17.70 1.28 -6.84
N LYS A 83 16.62 0.55 -6.55
CA LYS A 83 16.43 -0.84 -6.97
C LYS A 83 15.03 -1.09 -7.49
N LEU A 84 14.92 -2.10 -8.34
CA LEU A 84 13.66 -2.68 -8.78
C LEU A 84 13.66 -4.16 -8.44
N ALA A 85 12.63 -4.61 -7.73
CA ALA A 85 12.39 -6.02 -7.46
C ALA A 85 11.15 -6.50 -8.21
N ARG A 86 11.25 -7.71 -8.77
CA ARG A 86 10.13 -8.46 -9.32
C ARG A 86 10.00 -9.77 -8.57
N PHE A 87 8.80 -10.02 -8.05
CA PHE A 87 8.46 -11.19 -7.27
C PHE A 87 7.65 -12.14 -8.13
N SER A 88 8.05 -13.41 -8.15
CA SER A 88 7.35 -14.44 -8.90
C SER A 88 7.49 -15.80 -8.25
N ARG A 89 6.51 -16.66 -8.45
CA ARG A 89 6.55 -18.04 -7.97
C ARG A 89 7.73 -18.80 -8.57
N GLU A 90 7.92 -18.68 -9.88
CA GLU A 90 8.88 -19.50 -10.63
C GLU A 90 10.31 -18.99 -10.50
N GLN A 91 10.52 -17.67 -10.36
CA GLN A 91 11.85 -17.05 -10.30
C GLN A 91 12.21 -16.53 -8.91
N GLY A 92 11.29 -16.57 -7.94
CA GLY A 92 11.47 -16.01 -6.61
C GLY A 92 11.64 -14.49 -6.66
N ILE A 93 12.77 -14.00 -6.11
CA ILE A 93 13.19 -12.60 -6.24
C ILE A 93 14.05 -12.45 -7.49
N LEU A 94 13.66 -11.52 -8.37
CA LEU A 94 14.58 -10.88 -9.31
C LEU A 94 14.83 -9.45 -8.84
N LEU A 95 16.09 -9.09 -8.64
CA LEU A 95 16.51 -7.78 -8.14
C LEU A 95 17.49 -7.14 -9.11
N TRP A 96 17.28 -5.87 -9.40
CA TRP A 96 18.15 -5.05 -10.22
C TRP A 96 18.51 -3.75 -9.50
N ASP A 97 19.69 -3.23 -9.79
CA ASP A 97 19.99 -1.83 -9.55
C ASP A 97 19.28 -0.98 -10.62
N PHE A 98 18.71 0.14 -10.21
CA PHE A 98 17.94 1.04 -11.05
C PHE A 98 18.55 2.45 -11.04
N ASP A 99 18.86 2.94 -12.24
CA ASP A 99 19.31 4.31 -12.46
C ASP A 99 18.10 5.21 -12.74
N ARG A 100 17.79 6.12 -11.79
CA ARG A 100 16.68 7.06 -11.88
C ARG A 100 16.88 8.18 -12.90
N GLU A 101 18.10 8.44 -13.35
CA GLU A 101 18.39 9.44 -14.40
C GLU A 101 18.11 8.87 -15.79
N THR A 102 18.48 7.61 -16.02
CA THR A 102 18.41 6.99 -17.36
C THR A 102 17.27 5.99 -17.52
N GLY A 103 16.67 5.55 -16.41
CA GLY A 103 15.70 4.45 -16.38
C GLY A 103 16.34 3.08 -16.64
N MET A 104 17.65 2.93 -16.51
CA MET A 104 18.33 1.66 -16.83
C MET A 104 18.36 0.70 -15.64
N LEU A 105 18.08 -0.57 -15.93
CA LEU A 105 18.27 -1.69 -15.01
C LEU A 105 19.65 -2.32 -15.22
N SER A 106 20.30 -2.74 -14.15
CA SER A 106 21.59 -3.42 -14.21
C SER A 106 21.76 -4.40 -13.05
N ASN A 107 22.88 -5.14 -13.02
CA ASN A 107 23.25 -6.01 -11.91
C ASN A 107 22.14 -7.01 -11.49
N THR A 108 21.77 -7.91 -12.41
CA THR A 108 20.70 -8.89 -12.14
C THR A 108 21.14 -9.84 -11.03
N ARG A 109 20.36 -9.87 -9.95
CA ARG A 109 20.50 -10.80 -8.83
C ARG A 109 19.22 -11.61 -8.69
N GLN A 110 19.34 -12.88 -8.33
CA GLN A 110 18.21 -13.78 -8.24
C GLN A 110 18.29 -14.66 -7.01
N TRP A 111 17.14 -14.92 -6.39
CA TRP A 111 17.00 -16.00 -5.41
C TRP A 111 15.69 -16.74 -5.62
N LEU A 112 15.80 -18.07 -5.78
CA LEU A 112 14.67 -18.97 -5.81
C LEU A 112 14.28 -19.33 -4.38
N ILE A 113 13.03 -19.03 -4.01
CA ILE A 113 12.48 -19.36 -2.71
C ILE A 113 12.42 -20.89 -2.55
N PRO A 114 12.81 -21.45 -1.39
CA PRO A 114 12.56 -22.86 -1.08
C PRO A 114 11.09 -23.24 -1.18
N ASP A 115 10.80 -24.50 -1.52
CA ASP A 115 9.45 -25.09 -1.54
C ASP A 115 8.41 -24.34 -2.41
N SER A 116 8.86 -23.74 -3.52
CA SER A 116 7.99 -23.01 -4.48
C SER A 116 7.02 -23.89 -5.30
N THR A 117 7.06 -25.21 -5.11
CA THR A 117 6.31 -26.17 -5.92
C THR A 117 4.80 -26.17 -5.68
N HIS A 118 4.30 -25.60 -4.57
CA HIS A 118 2.91 -25.78 -4.11
C HIS A 118 2.05 -24.50 -4.05
N THR A 119 2.55 -23.33 -4.46
CA THR A 119 1.96 -22.05 -4.01
C THR A 119 1.53 -21.18 -5.21
N PHE A 120 0.48 -20.38 -5.02
CA PHE A 120 -0.17 -19.69 -6.14
C PHE A 120 0.44 -18.34 -6.50
N VAL A 121 1.17 -17.71 -5.57
CA VAL A 121 1.62 -16.31 -5.66
C VAL A 121 2.87 -16.12 -4.79
N ALA A 122 3.85 -15.34 -5.27
CA ALA A 122 4.91 -14.81 -4.43
C ALA A 122 4.80 -13.28 -4.45
N SER A 123 4.40 -12.69 -3.33
CA SER A 123 4.43 -11.26 -3.13
C SER A 123 5.72 -10.87 -2.41
N GLY A 124 6.16 -9.63 -2.61
CA GLY A 124 7.25 -9.07 -1.83
C GLY A 124 7.13 -7.57 -1.65
N GLU A 125 7.84 -7.08 -0.64
CA GLU A 125 7.92 -5.66 -0.31
C GLU A 125 9.28 -5.34 0.31
N PHE A 126 9.79 -4.14 0.02
CA PHE A 126 11.01 -3.65 0.65
C PHE A 126 10.74 -3.17 2.07
N SER A 127 11.76 -3.24 2.94
CA SER A 127 11.75 -2.48 4.19
C SER A 127 11.83 -0.97 3.89
N PRO A 128 11.27 -0.10 4.77
CA PRO A 128 11.37 1.34 4.63
C PRO A 128 12.79 1.88 4.39
N ASP A 129 13.82 1.29 5.00
CA ASP A 129 15.22 1.66 4.80
C ASP A 129 15.85 1.14 3.49
N SER A 130 15.07 0.43 2.66
CA SER A 130 15.48 -0.17 1.39
C SER A 130 16.51 -1.30 1.49
N ARG A 131 16.86 -1.77 2.68
CA ARG A 131 17.87 -2.84 2.87
C ARG A 131 17.28 -4.22 2.73
N PHE A 132 16.18 -4.50 3.40
CA PHE A 132 15.58 -5.83 3.42
C PHE A 132 14.48 -5.95 2.38
N ILE A 133 14.31 -7.16 1.85
CA ILE A 133 13.14 -7.56 1.09
C ILE A 133 12.42 -8.63 1.90
N TYR A 134 11.12 -8.48 2.07
CA TYR A 134 10.25 -9.54 2.55
C TYR A 134 9.62 -10.23 1.35
N ILE A 135 9.61 -11.56 1.38
CA ILE A 135 8.97 -12.38 0.33
C ILE A 135 8.27 -13.56 0.97
N ASP A 136 7.08 -13.88 0.46
CA ASP A 136 6.31 -15.03 0.90
C ASP A 136 6.11 -16.07 -0.22
N ASN A 137 5.75 -17.29 0.19
CA ASN A 137 5.20 -18.29 -0.70
C ASN A 137 3.83 -18.78 -0.19
N THR A 138 3.02 -17.91 0.41
CA THR A 138 1.78 -18.27 1.13
C THR A 138 1.97 -18.99 2.46
N TRP A 139 2.93 -19.90 2.59
CA TRP A 139 3.09 -20.71 3.81
C TRP A 139 4.26 -20.29 4.67
N HIS A 140 5.23 -19.62 4.08
CA HIS A 140 6.47 -19.21 4.72
C HIS A 140 6.76 -17.77 4.33
N LEU A 141 7.30 -17.03 5.28
CA LEU A 141 7.76 -15.66 5.10
C LEU A 141 9.27 -15.62 5.31
N TRP A 142 10.00 -15.04 4.36
CA TRP A 142 11.43 -14.79 4.47
C TRP A 142 11.73 -13.30 4.46
N GLN A 143 12.81 -12.93 5.14
CA GLN A 143 13.49 -11.65 5.00
C GLN A 143 14.81 -11.91 4.28
N VAL A 144 15.15 -11.06 3.31
CA VAL A 144 16.36 -11.17 2.49
C VAL A 144 17.15 -9.87 2.62
N ASP A 145 18.37 -9.95 3.14
CA ASP A 145 19.29 -8.82 3.19
C ASP A 145 19.88 -8.54 1.80
N THR A 146 19.47 -7.43 1.18
CA THR A 146 19.97 -7.08 -0.15
C THR A 146 21.45 -6.68 -0.17
N TRP A 147 22.07 -6.45 0.99
CA TRP A 147 23.51 -6.16 1.09
C TRP A 147 24.38 -7.41 1.13
N ALA A 148 23.80 -8.60 1.32
CA ALA A 148 24.54 -9.84 1.16
C ALA A 148 25.07 -9.94 -0.29
N PRO A 149 26.28 -10.48 -0.54
CA PRO A 149 26.79 -10.63 -1.92
C PRO A 149 25.81 -11.39 -2.81
N GLU A 150 25.35 -12.53 -2.31
CA GLU A 150 24.30 -13.34 -2.92
C GLU A 150 23.03 -13.28 -2.08
N LEU A 151 21.86 -13.24 -2.72
CA LEU A 151 20.58 -13.07 -2.03
C LEU A 151 20.25 -14.26 -1.10
N GLN A 152 20.64 -15.49 -1.48
CA GLN A 152 20.45 -16.68 -0.66
C GLN A 152 21.20 -16.62 0.68
N ASP A 153 22.36 -15.95 0.73
CA ASP A 153 23.18 -15.87 1.94
C ASP A 153 22.59 -14.89 2.95
N GLY A 154 21.80 -13.92 2.46
CA GLY A 154 21.06 -12.96 3.27
C GLY A 154 19.65 -13.41 3.65
N ALA A 155 19.22 -14.60 3.23
CA ALA A 155 17.86 -15.09 3.44
C ALA A 155 17.67 -15.69 4.84
N THR A 156 16.65 -15.23 5.55
CA THR A 156 16.26 -15.71 6.87
C THR A 156 14.77 -16.03 6.89
N LEU A 157 14.40 -17.25 7.31
CA LEU A 157 12.99 -17.59 7.56
C LEU A 157 12.49 -16.81 8.78
N ILE A 158 11.39 -16.09 8.61
CA ILE A 158 10.78 -15.25 9.64
C ILE A 158 9.64 -16.00 10.33
N ALA A 159 8.77 -16.66 9.56
CA ALA A 159 7.62 -17.35 10.10
C ALA A 159 7.06 -18.40 9.15
N ASP A 160 6.42 -19.40 9.75
CA ASP A 160 5.54 -20.35 9.11
C ASP A 160 4.08 -19.96 9.38
N TYR A 161 3.21 -20.21 8.41
CA TYR A 161 1.78 -20.10 8.58
C TYR A 161 1.30 -21.09 9.64
N ASP A 162 0.48 -20.62 10.58
CA ASP A 162 0.06 -21.40 11.74
C ASP A 162 -1.14 -22.32 11.52
N GLY A 163 -1.65 -22.40 10.29
CA GLY A 163 -2.78 -23.27 9.96
C GLY A 163 -4.16 -22.69 10.28
N PHE A 164 -4.26 -21.46 10.76
CA PHE A 164 -5.55 -20.88 11.16
C PHE A 164 -6.54 -20.68 10.01
N LEU A 165 -7.69 -21.34 10.11
CA LEU A 165 -8.79 -21.17 9.16
C LEU A 165 -9.88 -20.25 9.71
N TRP A 166 -10.18 -19.16 9.00
CA TRP A 166 -11.34 -18.32 9.29
C TRP A 166 -12.62 -19.01 8.83
N LYS A 167 -13.59 -19.12 9.76
CA LYS A 167 -14.84 -19.88 9.56
C LYS A 167 -14.61 -21.33 9.13
N ASP A 168 -13.52 -21.92 9.64
CA ASP A 168 -13.12 -23.31 9.35
C ASP A 168 -12.95 -23.63 7.85
N PHE A 169 -12.73 -22.59 7.03
CA PHE A 169 -12.71 -22.73 5.56
C PHE A 169 -11.65 -21.87 4.89
N PHE A 170 -11.57 -20.58 5.22
CA PHE A 170 -10.66 -19.66 4.54
C PHE A 170 -9.30 -19.61 5.24
N SER A 171 -8.24 -19.97 4.52
CA SER A 171 -6.87 -19.81 5.02
C SER A 171 -6.52 -18.35 5.28
N THR A 172 -5.61 -18.17 6.24
CA THR A 172 -4.94 -16.89 6.52
C THR A 172 -3.45 -17.00 6.24
N GLY A 173 -3.08 -17.68 5.15
CA GLY A 173 -1.72 -17.73 4.64
C GLY A 173 -1.28 -16.35 4.13
N PHE A 174 0.00 -16.23 3.83
CA PHE A 174 0.65 -14.96 3.50
C PHE A 174 0.39 -14.55 2.03
N GLN A 175 0.35 -13.25 1.77
CA GLN A 175 0.13 -12.71 0.42
C GLN A 175 0.63 -11.27 0.30
N TYR A 176 -0.05 -10.43 -0.50
CA TYR A 176 0.36 -9.08 -0.87
C TYR A 176 0.84 -8.26 0.31
N MET A 177 1.96 -7.56 0.14
CA MET A 177 2.56 -6.71 1.14
C MET A 177 2.60 -5.24 0.66
N VAL A 178 2.41 -4.33 1.62
CA VAL A 178 2.55 -2.88 1.39
C VAL A 178 3.12 -2.17 2.60
N ILE A 179 4.04 -1.22 2.37
CA ILE A 179 4.54 -0.31 3.41
C ILE A 179 3.46 0.70 3.81
N GLY A 180 3.10 0.69 5.09
CA GLY A 180 2.23 1.67 5.72
C GLY A 180 2.88 3.05 5.91
N PRO A 181 2.10 4.11 6.17
CA PRO A 181 2.67 5.41 6.52
C PRO A 181 3.39 5.40 7.87
N ASP A 182 3.16 4.41 8.73
CA ASP A 182 3.66 4.22 10.09
C ASP A 182 4.95 3.37 10.18
N CYS A 183 5.63 3.17 9.06
CA CYS A 183 6.84 2.33 8.93
C CYS A 183 6.63 0.85 9.20
N LYS A 184 5.39 0.35 9.18
CA LYS A 184 5.08 -1.08 9.22
C LYS A 184 4.85 -1.63 7.83
N ILE A 185 4.98 -2.94 7.67
CA ILE A 185 4.48 -3.63 6.46
C ILE A 185 3.19 -4.35 6.84
N TYR A 186 2.14 -4.07 6.06
CA TYR A 186 0.85 -4.74 6.16
C TYR A 186 0.75 -5.79 5.07
N MET A 187 0.27 -6.97 5.45
CA MET A 187 0.20 -8.13 4.57
C MET A 187 -1.21 -8.69 4.54
N SER A 188 -1.79 -8.84 3.36
CA SER A 188 -3.09 -9.49 3.19
C SER A 188 -2.99 -11.00 3.38
N THR A 189 -4.11 -11.62 3.73
CA THR A 189 -4.22 -13.08 3.71
C THR A 189 -4.38 -13.61 2.29
N ASP A 190 -4.07 -14.90 2.08
CA ASP A 190 -4.35 -15.61 0.83
C ASP A 190 -5.86 -15.81 0.60
N GLY A 191 -6.64 -16.11 1.64
CA GLY A 191 -8.09 -16.19 1.58
C GLY A 191 -8.77 -14.82 1.64
N THR A 192 -10.06 -14.78 1.26
CA THR A 192 -10.92 -13.60 1.48
C THR A 192 -11.36 -13.53 2.94
N THR A 193 -10.53 -12.92 3.79
CA THR A 193 -10.73 -12.86 5.25
C THR A 193 -10.70 -11.42 5.77
N PRO A 194 -11.18 -11.13 6.99
CA PRO A 194 -11.12 -9.80 7.57
C PRO A 194 -9.80 -9.57 8.31
N PHE A 195 -8.68 -10.15 7.89
CA PHE A 195 -7.41 -10.03 8.62
C PHE A 195 -6.29 -9.46 7.74
N LEU A 196 -5.37 -8.73 8.37
CA LEU A 196 -4.04 -8.44 7.86
C LEU A 196 -3.00 -8.94 8.86
N HIS A 197 -1.90 -9.50 8.36
CA HIS A 197 -0.68 -9.69 9.13
C HIS A 197 0.14 -8.40 9.14
N VAL A 198 1.02 -8.25 10.12
CA VAL A 198 1.84 -7.04 10.27
C VAL A 198 3.29 -7.41 10.57
N ILE A 199 4.23 -6.76 9.88
CA ILE A 199 5.64 -6.69 10.28
C ILE A 199 5.82 -5.33 10.97
N HIS A 200 6.03 -5.34 12.28
CA HIS A 200 6.05 -4.11 13.09
C HIS A 200 7.32 -3.29 12.95
N HIS A 201 8.47 -3.95 12.71
CA HIS A 201 9.79 -3.31 12.63
C HIS A 201 10.58 -3.81 11.41
N PRO A 202 10.12 -3.50 10.19
CA PRO A 202 10.67 -4.08 8.95
C PRO A 202 12.16 -3.80 8.69
N ASP A 203 12.73 -2.77 9.33
CA ASP A 203 14.17 -2.44 9.22
C ASP A 203 15.04 -3.25 10.21
N LEU A 204 14.45 -4.10 11.07
CA LEU A 204 15.20 -4.95 12.01
C LEU A 204 15.41 -6.37 11.45
N PRO A 205 16.60 -6.97 11.67
CA PRO A 205 16.94 -8.26 11.10
C PRO A 205 16.24 -9.44 11.81
N GLY A 206 15.91 -10.47 11.04
CA GLY A 206 15.32 -11.72 11.53
C GLY A 206 14.02 -11.48 12.29
N THR A 207 13.79 -12.31 13.31
CA THR A 207 12.58 -12.24 14.14
C THR A 207 12.43 -10.95 14.94
N ALA A 208 13.48 -10.12 15.03
CA ALA A 208 13.38 -8.78 15.61
C ALA A 208 12.46 -7.85 14.79
N CYS A 209 12.11 -8.21 13.55
CA CYS A 209 11.13 -7.47 12.77
C CYS A 209 9.71 -7.53 13.36
N GLY A 210 9.46 -8.44 14.30
CA GLY A 210 8.18 -8.56 14.99
C GLY A 210 7.03 -8.87 14.03
N PHE A 211 7.14 -9.96 13.28
CA PHE A 211 6.02 -10.41 12.45
C PHE A 211 4.90 -10.98 13.34
N GLU A 212 3.68 -10.52 13.12
CA GLU A 212 2.49 -10.93 13.86
C GLU A 212 1.38 -11.33 12.88
N GLN A 213 0.93 -12.58 12.97
CA GLN A 213 -0.13 -13.08 12.12
C GLN A 213 -1.50 -12.57 12.56
N ARG A 214 -2.32 -12.09 11.61
CA ARG A 214 -3.66 -11.57 11.86
C ARG A 214 -3.70 -10.44 12.91
N ALA A 215 -2.64 -9.64 12.99
CA ALA A 215 -2.49 -8.53 13.93
C ALA A 215 -3.59 -7.47 13.82
N VAL A 216 -4.18 -7.31 12.62
CA VAL A 216 -5.28 -6.37 12.37
C VAL A 216 -6.49 -7.12 11.88
N GLN A 217 -7.62 -6.91 12.55
CA GLN A 217 -8.93 -7.27 12.03
C GLN A 217 -9.53 -6.06 11.31
N LEU A 218 -10.02 -6.27 10.09
CA LEU A 218 -10.68 -5.28 9.25
C LEU A 218 -12.20 -5.30 9.53
N PRO A 219 -12.90 -4.17 9.31
CA PRO A 219 -14.36 -4.11 9.45
C PRO A 219 -15.11 -4.89 8.37
N ALA A 220 -14.42 -5.26 7.29
CA ALA A 220 -14.93 -6.02 6.16
C ALA A 220 -13.88 -7.02 5.68
N VAL A 221 -14.31 -8.00 4.89
CA VAL A 221 -13.39 -8.96 4.27
C VAL A 221 -12.51 -8.27 3.22
N ASN A 222 -11.25 -8.65 3.15
CA ASN A 222 -10.31 -8.25 2.13
C ASN A 222 -10.02 -9.44 1.22
N GLY A 223 -10.31 -9.31 -0.08
CA GLY A 223 -10.02 -10.33 -1.09
C GLY A 223 -8.68 -10.09 -1.76
N GLN A 224 -7.60 -10.03 -0.98
CA GLN A 224 -6.24 -9.76 -1.47
C GLN A 224 -6.08 -8.37 -2.13
N CYS A 225 -6.86 -7.39 -1.68
CA CYS A 225 -6.89 -6.04 -2.27
C CYS A 225 -6.06 -5.10 -1.41
N LEU A 226 -4.76 -4.97 -1.70
CA LEU A 226 -3.92 -3.91 -1.15
C LEU A 226 -3.57 -2.88 -2.23
N PRO A 227 -3.41 -1.59 -1.85
CA PRO A 227 -3.10 -0.55 -2.81
C PRO A 227 -1.69 -0.75 -3.39
N ASN A 228 -1.57 -0.55 -4.70
CA ASN A 228 -0.28 -0.40 -5.35
C ASN A 228 0.29 1.00 -5.05
N LYS A 229 1.09 1.10 -3.98
CA LYS A 229 1.63 2.35 -3.47
C LYS A 229 3.01 2.66 -4.06
N VAL A 230 3.26 3.94 -4.33
CA VAL A 230 4.56 4.51 -4.70
C VAL A 230 5.07 5.45 -3.61
N ASN A 231 6.38 5.68 -3.53
CA ASN A 231 6.97 6.65 -2.60
C ASN A 231 6.88 8.09 -3.14
N TYR A 232 5.76 8.78 -2.88
CA TYR A 232 5.57 10.20 -3.23
C TYR A 232 6.60 11.14 -2.58
N ARG A 233 7.18 10.75 -1.44
CA ARG A 233 8.11 11.55 -0.65
C ARG A 233 9.58 11.32 -1.00
N LEU A 234 9.87 10.48 -2.01
CA LEU A 234 11.24 10.27 -2.49
C LEU A 234 11.91 11.63 -2.78
N ASP A 235 13.09 11.85 -2.20
CA ASP A 235 13.87 13.10 -2.18
C ASP A 235 13.29 14.29 -1.42
N THR A 236 12.05 14.21 -0.89
CA THR A 236 11.36 15.32 -0.24
C THR A 236 11.00 15.08 1.23
N GLY A 237 11.20 13.85 1.73
CA GLY A 237 10.97 13.52 3.13
C GLY A 237 11.18 12.04 3.43
N PRO A 238 10.94 11.62 4.68
CA PRO A 238 11.06 10.21 5.05
C PRO A 238 9.98 9.36 4.35
N VAL A 239 10.33 8.11 4.05
CA VAL A 239 9.44 7.10 3.42
C VAL A 239 8.14 6.93 4.21
N CYS A 240 8.26 6.98 5.53
CA CYS A 240 7.21 6.74 6.52
C CYS A 240 7.54 7.49 7.82
N ASP A 241 6.62 7.49 8.78
CA ASP A 241 6.77 8.13 10.08
C ASP A 241 6.38 7.14 11.20
N SER A 242 7.39 6.62 11.89
CA SER A 242 7.21 5.63 12.98
C SER A 242 6.47 6.19 14.21
N THR A 243 6.25 7.50 14.30
CA THR A 243 5.48 8.11 15.39
C THR A 243 3.97 8.04 15.17
N LEU A 244 3.53 7.70 13.96
CA LEU A 244 2.11 7.50 13.67
C LEU A 244 1.60 6.27 14.42
N SER A 245 0.70 6.49 15.36
CA SER A 245 -0.05 5.43 16.03
C SER A 245 -1.29 5.08 15.23
N THR A 246 -1.34 3.88 14.66
CA THR A 246 -2.54 3.32 14.03
C THR A 246 -3.50 2.80 15.11
N SER A 247 -4.49 3.60 15.49
CA SER A 247 -5.59 3.15 16.35
C SER A 247 -6.73 2.57 15.50
N PHE A 248 -6.89 1.25 15.49
CA PHE A 248 -8.04 0.58 14.87
C PHE A 248 -9.25 0.68 15.80
N PHE A 249 -9.96 1.79 15.77
CA PHE A 249 -11.33 1.84 16.31
C PHE A 249 -12.24 1.14 15.32
N LEU A 250 -12.44 -0.17 15.51
CA LEU A 250 -13.59 -0.86 14.93
C LEU A 250 -14.79 -0.60 15.84
N PRO A 251 -15.76 0.24 15.45
CA PRO A 251 -17.07 0.14 16.06
C PRO A 251 -17.60 -1.24 15.71
N VAL A 252 -17.75 -2.07 16.73
CA VAL A 252 -18.36 -3.40 16.66
C VAL A 252 -19.73 -3.25 15.98
N GLN A 253 -19.89 -3.86 14.80
CA GLN A 253 -21.19 -4.12 14.15
C GLN A 253 -22.17 -2.95 13.97
N ALA A 254 -21.72 -1.70 13.88
CA ALA A 254 -22.63 -0.62 13.56
C ALA A 254 -23.00 -0.61 12.07
N GLU A 255 -24.30 -0.57 11.74
CA GLU A 255 -24.75 -0.06 10.45
C GLU A 255 -24.06 1.29 10.21
N VAL A 256 -23.15 1.34 9.23
CA VAL A 256 -22.44 2.57 8.90
C VAL A 256 -23.44 3.52 8.27
N ARG A 257 -23.91 4.49 9.05
CA ARG A 257 -24.72 5.59 8.50
C ARG A 257 -23.80 6.63 7.87
N LEU A 258 -24.22 7.21 6.76
CA LEU A 258 -23.46 8.27 6.08
C LEU A 258 -23.85 9.63 6.68
N LEU A 259 -22.84 10.38 7.14
CA LEU A 259 -23.00 11.78 7.52
C LEU A 259 -23.19 12.62 6.27
N GLU A 260 -24.24 13.43 6.23
CA GLU A 260 -24.38 14.46 5.20
C GLU A 260 -23.54 15.67 5.60
N VAL A 261 -22.63 16.09 4.70
CA VAL A 261 -21.71 17.20 4.97
C VAL A 261 -21.87 18.27 3.89
N SER A 262 -22.16 19.50 4.29
CA SER A 262 -22.32 20.62 3.36
C SER A 262 -21.83 21.96 3.94
N PRO A 263 -21.26 22.87 3.12
CA PRO A 263 -20.82 22.64 1.75
C PRO A 263 -19.59 21.72 1.70
N ASN A 264 -19.43 21.01 0.58
CA ASN A 264 -18.22 20.23 0.27
C ASN A 264 -17.83 20.51 -1.19
N PRO A 265 -16.74 21.28 -1.47
CA PRO A 265 -15.72 21.74 -0.52
C PRO A 265 -16.19 22.81 0.48
N ALA A 266 -15.56 22.83 1.65
CA ALA A 266 -15.83 23.75 2.76
C ALA A 266 -14.77 24.86 2.84
N ARG A 267 -15.21 26.09 3.12
CA ARG A 267 -14.34 27.26 3.32
C ARG A 267 -14.60 27.87 4.69
N GLY A 268 -13.71 27.60 5.64
CA GLY A 268 -13.78 28.10 7.01
C GLY A 268 -14.84 27.45 7.92
N GLN A 269 -15.92 26.89 7.37
CA GLN A 269 -16.95 26.15 8.09
C GLN A 269 -17.70 25.16 7.20
N PHE A 270 -18.25 24.12 7.81
CA PHE A 270 -19.22 23.20 7.21
C PHE A 270 -20.21 22.69 8.24
N GLN A 271 -21.31 22.13 7.76
CA GLN A 271 -22.37 21.54 8.55
C GLN A 271 -22.37 20.03 8.37
N VAL A 272 -22.57 19.32 9.47
CA VAL A 272 -22.71 17.88 9.54
C VAL A 272 -24.14 17.58 9.96
N MET A 273 -24.84 16.77 9.17
CA MET A 273 -26.23 16.41 9.39
C MET A 273 -26.33 14.89 9.50
N LEU A 274 -27.00 14.43 10.55
CA LEU A 274 -27.42 13.05 10.73
C LEU A 274 -28.65 12.99 11.64
N PRO A 275 -29.86 12.90 11.05
CA PRO A 275 -31.08 12.70 11.81
C PRO A 275 -31.01 11.43 12.69
N ASP A 276 -31.68 11.46 13.83
CA ASP A 276 -31.88 10.29 14.71
C ASP A 276 -30.59 9.64 15.29
N PHE A 277 -29.50 10.40 15.45
CA PHE A 277 -28.28 9.92 16.12
C PHE A 277 -28.20 10.41 17.59
N GLY A 278 -27.81 9.52 18.50
CA GLY A 278 -28.00 9.70 19.94
C GLY A 278 -27.31 10.92 20.55
N LEU A 279 -27.98 11.58 21.50
CA LEU A 279 -27.38 12.62 22.34
C LEU A 279 -26.28 12.02 23.22
N GLY A 280 -25.16 12.74 23.41
CA GLY A 280 -23.98 12.24 24.12
C GLY A 280 -22.93 11.57 23.23
N SER A 281 -23.13 11.60 21.91
CA SER A 281 -22.14 11.14 20.93
C SER A 281 -20.98 12.13 20.78
N THR A 282 -19.85 11.67 20.22
CA THR A 282 -18.70 12.53 19.93
C THR A 282 -18.35 12.46 18.44
N LEU A 283 -18.24 13.62 17.81
CA LEU A 283 -17.71 13.76 16.46
C LEU A 283 -16.19 13.93 16.53
N SER A 284 -15.45 12.98 15.96
CA SER A 284 -14.02 13.08 15.70
C SER A 284 -13.78 13.46 14.24
N VAL A 285 -12.87 14.39 13.99
CA VAL A 285 -12.42 14.78 12.65
C VAL A 285 -10.94 14.47 12.52
N ILE A 286 -10.59 13.65 11.55
CA ILE A 286 -9.22 13.21 11.28
C ILE A 286 -8.77 13.67 9.90
N ASP A 287 -7.52 14.11 9.79
CA ASP A 287 -6.90 14.42 8.50
C ASP A 287 -6.47 13.14 7.76
N ILE A 288 -6.00 13.27 6.50
CA ILE A 288 -5.57 12.12 5.68
C ILE A 288 -4.38 11.33 6.27
N SER A 289 -3.66 11.90 7.24
CA SER A 289 -2.57 11.21 7.93
C SER A 289 -3.05 10.40 9.15
N GLY A 290 -4.34 10.47 9.46
CA GLY A 290 -4.95 9.82 10.62
C GLY A 290 -4.88 10.64 11.90
N ARG A 291 -4.39 11.88 11.86
CA ARG A 291 -4.30 12.74 13.02
C ARG A 291 -5.66 13.39 13.31
N GLU A 292 -6.11 13.30 14.55
CA GLU A 292 -7.33 13.99 15.01
C GLU A 292 -7.09 15.50 15.09
N VAL A 293 -7.83 16.25 14.28
CA VAL A 293 -7.76 17.72 14.23
C VAL A 293 -8.87 18.39 15.02
N ALA A 294 -9.97 17.67 15.30
CA ALA A 294 -11.04 18.14 16.17
C ALA A 294 -11.77 16.98 16.83
N ARG A 295 -12.24 17.22 18.05
CA ARG A 295 -13.14 16.35 18.81
C ARG A 295 -14.24 17.21 19.42
N LEU A 296 -15.48 17.02 18.97
CA LEU A 296 -16.60 17.87 19.29
C LEU A 296 -17.76 17.05 19.87
N PRO A 297 -18.44 17.53 20.93
CA PRO A 297 -19.66 16.89 21.40
C PRO A 297 -20.75 17.02 20.32
N TRP A 298 -21.45 15.92 20.03
CA TRP A 298 -22.57 15.91 19.10
C TRP A 298 -23.78 16.60 19.73
N THR A 299 -24.29 17.64 19.06
CA THR A 299 -25.34 18.52 19.61
C THR A 299 -26.76 18.18 19.16
N GLY A 300 -26.95 17.18 18.29
CA GLY A 300 -28.25 16.81 17.73
C GLY A 300 -28.20 16.65 16.21
N GLU A 301 -29.34 16.64 15.54
CA GLU A 301 -29.47 16.28 14.11
C GLU A 301 -28.53 17.02 13.16
N THR A 302 -28.18 18.26 13.50
CA THR A 302 -27.35 19.13 12.68
C THR A 302 -26.36 19.89 13.56
N MET A 303 -25.08 19.92 13.16
CA MET A 303 -24.04 20.71 13.84
C MET A 303 -23.13 21.44 12.87
N ASN A 304 -22.66 22.63 13.26
CA ASN A 304 -21.67 23.39 12.51
C ASN A 304 -20.27 23.11 13.04
N VAL A 305 -19.32 22.91 12.13
CA VAL A 305 -17.91 22.68 12.42
C VAL A 305 -17.09 23.77 11.75
N THR A 306 -16.22 24.43 12.51
CA THR A 306 -15.31 25.46 12.00
C THR A 306 -14.02 24.80 11.53
N SER A 307 -13.69 24.97 10.25
CA SER A 307 -12.44 24.50 9.63
C SER A 307 -11.40 25.61 9.44
N THR A 308 -11.65 26.80 9.98
CA THR A 308 -10.72 27.94 9.89
C THR A 308 -9.38 27.58 10.54
N GLY A 309 -8.29 27.71 9.78
CA GLY A 309 -6.94 27.36 10.22
C GLY A 309 -6.54 25.91 9.98
N TRP A 310 -7.43 25.07 9.45
CA TRP A 310 -7.07 23.73 9.00
C TRP A 310 -6.29 23.82 7.69
N THR A 311 -5.38 22.87 7.47
CA THR A 311 -4.63 22.79 6.22
C THR A 311 -5.56 22.34 5.08
N PRO A 312 -5.49 22.93 3.87
CA PRO A 312 -6.32 22.48 2.76
C PRO A 312 -6.11 20.99 2.47
N GLY A 313 -7.19 20.23 2.30
CA GLY A 313 -7.13 18.79 2.14
C GLY A 313 -8.42 18.03 2.47
N LEU A 314 -8.35 16.70 2.38
CA LEU A 314 -9.45 15.81 2.71
C LEU A 314 -9.46 15.46 4.19
N TYR A 315 -10.64 15.49 4.81
CA TYR A 315 -10.86 15.12 6.20
C TYR A 315 -11.94 14.06 6.30
N PHE A 316 -11.77 13.12 7.23
CA PHE A 316 -12.77 12.11 7.56
C PHE A 316 -13.44 12.44 8.88
N LEU A 317 -14.76 12.28 8.92
CA LEU A 317 -15.61 12.55 10.06
C LEU A 317 -16.11 11.22 10.59
N ASN A 318 -15.94 11.01 11.89
CA ASN A 318 -16.31 9.78 12.57
C ASN A 318 -17.19 10.15 13.78
N LEU A 319 -18.44 9.70 13.76
CA LEU A 319 -19.40 9.95 14.83
C LEU A 319 -19.67 8.63 15.55
N TYR A 320 -19.39 8.58 16.85
CA TYR A 320 -19.61 7.41 17.69
C TYR A 320 -20.54 7.76 18.84
N ASP A 321 -21.49 6.86 19.13
CA ASP A 321 -22.29 6.95 20.34
C ASP A 321 -21.83 5.94 21.41
N PRO A 322 -22.16 6.17 22.70
CA PRO A 322 -21.83 5.24 23.78
C PRO A 322 -22.50 3.86 23.66
N GLN A 323 -23.53 3.72 22.83
CA GLN A 323 -24.29 2.49 22.60
C GLN A 323 -23.72 1.65 21.44
N GLY A 324 -22.62 2.08 20.83
CA GLY A 324 -21.91 1.37 19.77
C GLY A 324 -22.37 1.68 18.35
N ARG A 325 -23.25 2.67 18.12
CA ARG A 325 -23.59 3.14 16.77
C ARG A 325 -22.46 4.00 16.20
N TYR A 326 -22.33 3.94 14.88
CA TYR A 326 -21.29 4.64 14.14
C TYR A 326 -21.84 5.27 12.86
N ALA A 327 -21.38 6.48 12.57
CA ALA A 327 -21.59 7.12 11.29
C ALA A 327 -20.30 7.77 10.80
N SER A 328 -20.12 7.82 9.48
CA SER A 328 -18.94 8.44 8.88
C SER A 328 -19.27 9.33 7.70
N GLY A 329 -18.39 10.30 7.46
CA GLY A 329 -18.48 11.24 6.36
C GLY A 329 -17.10 11.74 5.95
N ARG A 330 -17.07 12.57 4.92
CA ARG A 330 -15.84 13.22 4.47
C ARG A 330 -16.11 14.62 3.96
N VAL A 331 -15.13 15.50 4.12
CA VAL A 331 -15.19 16.88 3.63
C VAL A 331 -13.84 17.30 3.06
N MET A 332 -13.87 17.99 1.92
CA MET A 332 -12.71 18.69 1.39
C MET A 332 -12.68 20.09 2.00
N VAL A 333 -11.57 20.51 2.60
CA VAL A 333 -11.35 21.88 3.10
C VAL A 333 -10.42 22.61 2.14
N GLU A 334 -10.79 23.84 1.78
CA GLU A 334 -10.03 24.74 0.90
C GLU A 334 -9.38 25.91 1.63
#